data_AF-A0AAE3A8D9-F1
#
_entry.id   AF-A0AAE3A8D9-F1
#
_cell.length_a   1.000
_cell.length_b   1.000
_cell.length_c   1.000
_cell.angle_alpha   90.00
_cell.angle_beta   90.00
_cell.angle_gamma   90.00
#
_symmetry.space_group_name_H-M   'P 1'
#
loop_
_entity.id
_entity.type
_entity.pdbx_description
1 polymer ?
#
loop_
_entity_poly.entity_id
_entity_poly.type
_entity_poly.pdbx_seq_one_letter_code
_entity_poly.pdbx_strand_id
1 'polypeptide(L)'
;MNNIIFLLLLGWIAVEDLKHRRIPNSLVICLFLWGIYSRGMTGEWNSSVKGALLAGGSMLIFYIVFRRGIGAGDVKLLTVVGFYVGCEKIWELLFLTFLMAAVWGILCKKEVPLAICVFLGVGCRMLGLI
;
A
#
# COMPACT_ATOMS: atom_id res chain seq x y z
N MET A 1 18.09 -3.97 -5.73
CA MET A 1 18.09 -4.42 -4.32
C MET A 1 16.99 -3.75 -3.48
N ASN A 2 16.84 -2.42 -3.49
CA ASN A 2 15.87 -1.70 -2.64
C ASN A 2 14.42 -2.20 -2.77
N ASN A 3 14.01 -2.56 -3.99
CA ASN A 3 12.69 -3.10 -4.31
C ASN A 3 12.38 -4.44 -3.63
N ILE A 4 13.39 -5.31 -3.50
CA ILE A 4 13.21 -6.66 -2.93
C ILE A 4 12.95 -6.55 -1.44
N ILE A 5 13.71 -5.69 -0.74
CA ILE A 5 13.56 -5.46 0.70
C ILE A 5 12.18 -4.84 0.99
N PHE A 6 11.74 -3.90 0.16
CA PHE A 6 10.41 -3.31 0.27
C PHE A 6 9.29 -4.35 0.10
N LEU A 7 9.41 -5.23 -0.89
CA LEU A 7 8.47 -6.34 -1.09
C LEU A 7 8.48 -7.33 0.08
N LEU A 8 9.64 -7.68 0.61
CA LEU A 8 9.74 -8.59 1.76
C LEU A 8 9.02 -8.02 2.99
N LEU A 9 9.22 -6.73 3.28
CA LEU A 9 8.53 -6.06 4.38
C LEU A 9 7.01 -5.97 4.14
N LEU A 10 6.56 -5.64 2.92
CA LEU A 10 5.15 -5.65 2.55
C LEU A 10 4.53 -7.05 2.66
N GLY A 11 5.26 -8.08 2.23
CA GLY A 11 4.85 -9.47 2.35
C GLY A 11 4.68 -9.89 3.80
N TRP A 12 5.58 -9.45 4.69
CA TRP A 12 5.43 -9.66 6.13
C TRP A 12 4.16 -9.00 6.65
N ILE A 13 3.90 -7.74 6.29
CA ILE A 13 2.68 -7.04 6.70
C ILE A 13 1.44 -7.76 6.15
N ALA A 14 1.47 -8.25 4.91
CA ALA A 14 0.37 -9.00 4.31
C ALA A 14 0.10 -10.32 5.05
N VAL A 15 1.14 -11.02 5.50
CA VAL A 15 1.00 -12.24 6.32
C VAL A 15 0.42 -11.92 7.70
N GLU A 16 0.89 -10.85 8.35
CA GLU A 16 0.33 -10.38 9.64
C GLU A 16 -1.14 -9.95 9.49
N ASP A 17 -1.48 -9.25 8.41
CA ASP A 17 -2.84 -8.82 8.11
C ASP A 17 -3.77 -10.02 7.87
N LEU A 18 -3.27 -11.07 7.19
CA LEU A 18 -3.98 -12.35 7.03
C LEU A 18 -4.22 -13.08 8.34
N LYS A 19 -3.18 -13.19 9.17
CA LYS A 19 -3.19 -14.03 10.38
C LYS A 19 -3.89 -13.35 11.55
N HIS A 20 -3.67 -12.05 11.72
CA HIS A 20 -4.01 -11.32 12.94
C HIS A 20 -4.91 -10.11 12.67
N ARG A 21 -5.26 -9.81 11.40
CA ARG A 21 -6.11 -8.68 11.00
C ARG A 21 -5.64 -7.35 11.60
N ARG A 22 -4.32 -7.24 11.81
CA ARG A 22 -3.69 -6.08 12.41
C ARG A 22 -2.45 -5.75 11.62
N ILE A 23 -2.39 -4.51 11.16
CA ILE A 23 -1.20 -3.94 10.55
C ILE A 23 -0.36 -3.34 11.69
N PRO A 24 0.75 -3.96 12.11
CA PRO A 24 1.58 -3.44 13.19
C PRO A 24 2.25 -2.14 12.76
N ASN A 25 2.08 -1.09 13.56
CA ASN A 25 2.66 0.23 13.28
C ASN A 25 4.19 0.17 13.10
N SER A 26 4.87 -0.73 13.83
CA SER A 26 6.32 -0.91 13.72
C SER A 26 6.76 -1.28 12.31
N LEU A 27 6.07 -2.20 11.64
CA LEU A 27 6.40 -2.60 10.26
C LEU A 27 6.12 -1.47 9.28
N VAL A 28 5.02 -0.73 9.46
CA VAL A 28 4.69 0.44 8.61
C VAL A 28 5.76 1.53 8.75
N ILE A 29 6.25 1.79 9.96
CA ILE A 29 7.34 2.73 10.22
C ILE A 29 8.63 2.26 9.55
N CYS A 30 8.98 0.98 9.67
CA CYS A 30 10.15 0.42 8.97
C CYS A 30 10.03 0.58 7.44
N LEU A 31 8.83 0.33 6.88
CA LEU A 31 8.55 0.51 5.46
C LEU A 31 8.72 1.98 5.04
N PHE A 32 8.30 2.91 5.89
CA PHE A 32 8.42 4.35 5.65
C PHE A 32 9.86 4.84 5.69
N LEU A 33 10.62 4.42 6.71
CA LEU A 33 12.05 4.72 6.80
C LEU A 33 12.82 4.17 5.60
N TRP A 34 12.50 2.94 5.18
CA TRP A 34 13.07 2.36 3.97
C TRP A 34 12.70 3.14 2.71
N GLY A 35 11.45 3.61 2.63
CA GLY A 35 10.99 4.44 1.53
C GLY A 35 11.69 5.80 1.47
N ILE A 36 11.90 6.45 2.62
CA ILE A 36 12.69 7.68 2.72
C ILE A 36 14.12 7.42 2.25
N TYR A 37 14.76 6.35 2.72
CA TYR A 37 16.12 6.01 2.30
C TYR A 37 16.20 5.81 0.78
N SER A 38 15.30 5.01 0.21
CA SER A 38 15.30 4.73 -1.23
C SER A 38 15.00 5.96 -2.08
N ARG A 39 14.11 6.86 -1.62
CA ARG A 39 13.77 8.11 -2.31
C ARG A 39 14.81 9.20 -2.13
N GLY A 40 15.48 9.23 -0.98
CA GLY A 40 16.62 10.10 -0.73
C GLY A 40 17.77 9.84 -1.69
N MET A 41 17.99 8.58 -2.08
CA MET A 41 19.01 8.22 -3.07
C MET A 41 18.65 8.65 -4.50
N THR A 42 17.36 8.70 -4.87
CA THR A 42 16.93 9.10 -6.22
C THR A 42 16.65 10.59 -6.36
N GLY A 43 16.48 11.33 -5.25
CA GLY A 43 16.25 12.78 -5.26
C GLY A 43 14.82 13.19 -5.65
N GLU A 44 13.93 12.24 -5.94
CA GLU A 44 12.56 12.49 -6.41
C GLU A 44 11.55 12.73 -5.28
N TRP A 45 11.82 13.71 -4.43
CA TRP A 45 10.97 14.03 -3.27
C TRP A 45 9.58 14.51 -3.67
N ASN A 46 9.48 15.29 -4.75
CA ASN A 46 8.22 15.90 -5.18
C ASN A 46 7.21 14.84 -5.66
N SER A 47 7.67 13.83 -6.41
CA SER A 47 6.83 12.69 -6.84
C SER A 47 6.38 11.84 -5.66
N SER A 48 7.27 11.62 -4.69
CA SER A 48 7.02 10.84 -3.48
C SER A 48 5.96 11.48 -2.58
N VAL A 49 6.07 12.79 -2.31
CA VAL A 49 5.11 13.52 -1.48
C VAL A 49 3.74 13.55 -2.16
N LYS A 50 3.68 13.82 -3.47
CA LYS A 50 2.42 13.79 -4.22
C LYS A 50 1.79 12.39 -4.23
N GLY A 51 2.59 11.33 -4.40
CA GLY A 51 2.13 9.95 -4.35
C GLY A 51 1.56 9.57 -2.98
N ALA A 52 2.23 9.98 -1.90
CA ALA A 52 1.75 9.79 -0.53
C ALA A 52 0.44 10.54 -0.27
N LEU A 53 0.34 11.78 -0.75
CA LEU A 53 -0.85 12.61 -0.60
C LEU A 53 -2.04 12.05 -1.39
N LEU A 54 -1.80 11.56 -2.61
CA LEU A 54 -2.84 10.94 -3.43
C LEU A 54 -3.33 9.62 -2.85
N ALA A 55 -2.42 8.68 -2.52
CA ALA A 55 -2.81 7.39 -1.94
C ALA A 55 -3.38 7.53 -0.54
N GLY A 56 -2.67 8.25 0.33
CA GLY A 56 -3.10 8.48 1.71
C GLY A 56 -4.36 9.35 1.78
N GLY A 57 -4.42 10.44 1.02
CA GLY A 57 -5.58 11.34 0.98
C GLY A 57 -6.82 10.67 0.41
N SER A 58 -6.70 9.95 -0.71
CA SER A 58 -7.84 9.19 -1.26
C SER A 58 -8.35 8.15 -0.27
N MET A 59 -7.46 7.36 0.35
CA MET A 59 -7.87 6.38 1.35
C MET A 59 -8.44 6.99 2.62
N LEU A 60 -7.96 8.17 3.02
CA LEU A 60 -8.51 8.88 4.17
C LEU A 60 -9.95 9.36 3.89
N ILE A 61 -10.22 9.85 2.67
CA ILE A 61 -11.58 10.17 2.22
C ILE A 61 -12.46 8.90 2.26
N PHE A 62 -11.98 7.78 1.69
CA PHE A 62 -12.71 6.52 1.74
C PHE A 62 -12.94 6.04 3.17
N TYR A 63 -11.98 6.19 4.07
CA TYR A 63 -12.09 5.83 5.48
C TYR A 63 -13.19 6.65 6.19
N ILE A 64 -13.28 7.95 5.93
CA ILE A 64 -14.31 8.82 6.51
C ILE A 64 -15.70 8.50 5.97
N VAL A 65 -15.81 8.24 4.66
CA VAL A 65 -17.09 7.96 3.99
C VAL A 65 -17.60 6.55 4.34
N PHE A 66 -16.72 5.55 4.29
CA PHE A 66 -17.06 4.13 4.46
C PHE A 66 -16.64 3.61 5.83
N ARG A 67 -16.87 4.37 6.91
CA ARG A 67 -16.39 4.18 8.31
C ARG A 67 -16.35 2.76 8.91
N ARG A 68 -17.01 1.77 8.29
CA ARG A 68 -17.05 0.37 8.75
C ARG A 68 -16.26 -0.62 7.88
N GLY A 69 -15.71 -0.20 6.74
CA GLY A 69 -15.09 -1.11 5.77
C GLY A 69 -13.55 -1.06 5.69
N ILE A 70 -12.93 0.07 6.06
CA ILE A 70 -11.48 0.29 5.88
C ILE A 70 -10.84 0.56 7.24
N GLY A 71 -9.72 -0.10 7.53
CA GLY A 71 -8.97 0.11 8.75
C GLY A 71 -8.09 1.35 8.67
N ALA A 72 -7.90 2.06 9.78
CA ALA A 72 -6.93 3.15 9.85
C ALA A 72 -5.48 2.69 9.57
N GLY A 73 -5.21 1.38 9.73
CA GLY A 73 -3.95 0.76 9.34
C GLY A 73 -3.72 0.75 7.82
N ASP A 74 -4.78 0.48 7.04
CA ASP A 74 -4.71 0.42 5.58
C ASP A 74 -4.38 1.79 4.99
N VAL A 75 -4.96 2.86 5.56
CA VAL A 75 -4.67 4.25 5.17
C VAL A 75 -3.19 4.56 5.35
N LYS A 76 -2.60 4.19 6.49
CA LYS A 76 -1.16 4.41 6.76
C LYS A 76 -0.30 3.61 5.79
N LEU A 77 -0.64 2.34 5.56
CA LEU A 77 0.10 1.47 4.66
C LEU A 77 0.10 2.04 3.23
N LEU A 78 -1.07 2.41 2.70
CA LEU A 78 -1.18 3.00 1.37
C LEU A 78 -0.51 4.36 1.26
N THR A 79 -0.48 5.16 2.33
CA THR A 79 0.29 6.41 2.36
C THR A 79 1.78 6.14 2.15
N VAL A 80 2.32 5.18 2.87
CA VAL A 80 3.75 4.81 2.77
C VAL A 80 4.06 4.17 1.42
N VAL A 81 3.18 3.30 0.93
CA VAL A 81 3.33 2.71 -0.41
C VAL A 81 3.27 3.79 -1.49
N GLY A 82 2.37 4.76 -1.36
CA GLY A 82 2.28 5.90 -2.27
C GLY A 82 3.51 6.79 -2.24
N PHE A 83 4.12 6.96 -1.08
CA PHE A 83 5.41 7.63 -0.97
C PHE A 83 6.51 6.90 -1.75
N TYR A 84 6.59 5.57 -1.58
CA TYR A 84 7.58 4.75 -2.28
C TYR A 84 7.36 4.74 -3.80
N VAL A 85 6.12 4.51 -4.22
CA VAL A 85 5.72 4.33 -5.62
C VAL A 85 5.75 5.63 -6.42
N GLY A 86 5.41 6.76 -5.78
CA GLY A 86 5.30 8.08 -6.41
C GLY A 86 4.00 8.30 -7.16
N CYS A 87 3.76 9.57 -7.51
CA CYS A 87 2.49 10.07 -8.05
C CYS A 87 2.11 9.48 -9.41
N GLU A 88 3.06 9.29 -10.32
CA GLU A 88 2.76 8.95 -11.72
C GLU A 88 2.03 7.61 -11.84
N LYS A 89 2.44 6.65 -11.01
CA LYS A 89 1.98 5.27 -11.13
C LYS A 89 1.16 4.80 -9.92
N ILE A 90 0.72 5.74 -9.08
CA ILE A 90 -0.11 5.40 -7.91
C ILE A 90 -1.53 5.02 -8.33
N TRP A 91 -2.01 5.62 -9.43
CA TRP A 91 -3.36 5.41 -9.95
C TRP A 91 -3.59 3.97 -10.40
N GLU A 92 -2.67 3.42 -11.18
CA GLU A 92 -2.69 2.01 -11.60
C GLU A 92 -2.69 1.07 -10.39
N LEU A 93 -1.85 1.38 -9.39
CA LEU A 93 -1.72 0.56 -8.20
C LEU A 93 -2.98 0.58 -7.35
N LEU A 94 -3.57 1.77 -7.12
CA LEU A 94 -4.84 1.92 -6.42
C LEU A 94 -5.95 1.19 -7.18
N PHE A 95 -6.05 1.39 -8.49
CA PHE A 95 -7.07 0.75 -9.31
C PHE A 95 -7.00 -0.78 -9.20
N LEU A 96 -5.81 -1.37 -9.35
CA LEU A 96 -5.62 -2.81 -9.22
C LEU A 96 -5.92 -3.30 -7.80
N THR A 97 -5.48 -2.56 -6.78
CA THR A 97 -5.73 -2.90 -5.37
C THR A 97 -7.23 -2.94 -5.08
N PHE A 98 -7.97 -1.93 -5.53
CA PHE A 98 -9.43 -1.87 -5.39
C PHE A 98 -10.13 -2.95 -6.21
N LEU A 99 -9.67 -3.24 -7.42
CA LEU A 99 -10.22 -4.30 -8.26
C LEU A 99 -10.06 -5.67 -7.60
N MET A 100 -8.86 -6.00 -7.11
CA MET A 100 -8.61 -7.23 -6.37
C MET A 100 -9.46 -7.30 -5.09
N ALA A 101 -9.58 -6.18 -4.38
CA ALA A 101 -10.41 -6.10 -3.18
C ALA A 101 -11.89 -6.31 -3.48
N ALA A 102 -12.40 -5.74 -4.58
CA ALA A 102 -13.79 -5.93 -5.00
C ALA A 102 -14.07 -7.39 -5.39
N VAL A 103 -13.18 -8.00 -6.19
CA VAL A 103 -13.29 -9.42 -6.59
C VAL A 103 -13.27 -10.33 -5.35
N TRP A 104 -12.37 -10.08 -4.41
CA TRP A 104 -12.29 -10.84 -3.15
C TRP A 104 -13.54 -10.66 -2.30
N GLY A 105 -14.04 -9.42 -2.17
CA GLY A 105 -15.26 -9.12 -1.42
C GLY A 105 -16.49 -9.85 -1.96
N ILE A 106 -16.62 -9.95 -3.30
CA ILE A 106 -17.71 -10.67 -3.96
C ILE A 106 -17.58 -12.18 -3.76
N LEU A 107 -16.38 -12.74 -3.96
CA LEU A 107 -16.15 -14.20 -3.90
C LEU A 107 -16.21 -14.74 -2.46
N CYS A 108 -15.52 -14.09 -1.53
CA CYS A 108 -15.32 -14.63 -0.19
C CYS A 108 -16.32 -14.10 0.84
N LYS A 109 -17.07 -13.02 0.56
CA LYS A 109 -17.96 -12.32 1.51
C LYS A 109 -17.33 -12.06 2.89
N LYS A 110 -16.00 -11.97 2.93
CA LYS A 110 -15.19 -11.73 4.12
C LYS A 110 -14.50 -10.39 3.97
N GLU A 111 -14.12 -9.81 5.10
CA GLU A 111 -13.25 -8.63 5.12
C GLU A 111 -12.01 -8.89 4.25
N VAL A 112 -11.67 -7.95 3.39
CA VAL A 112 -10.54 -8.09 2.46
C VAL A 112 -9.27 -7.66 3.20
N PRO A 113 -8.25 -8.52 3.31
CA PRO A 113 -6.94 -8.10 3.79
C PRO A 113 -6.27 -7.22 2.73
N LEU A 114 -6.44 -5.90 2.86
CA LEU A 114 -6.04 -4.95 1.83
C LEU A 114 -4.52 -4.96 1.61
N ALA A 115 -3.74 -5.31 2.64
CA ALA A 115 -2.30 -5.43 2.56
C ALA A 115 -1.82 -6.47 1.52
N ILE A 116 -2.55 -7.58 1.33
CA ILE A 116 -2.22 -8.56 0.27
C ILE A 116 -2.43 -7.94 -1.11
N CYS A 117 -3.56 -7.28 -1.32
CA CYS A 117 -3.88 -6.67 -2.61
C CYS A 117 -2.81 -5.62 -2.97
N VAL A 118 -2.35 -4.85 -1.98
CA VAL A 118 -1.25 -3.89 -2.15
C VAL A 118 0.06 -4.60 -2.44
N PHE A 119 0.40 -5.67 -1.72
CA PHE A 119 1.60 -6.46 -1.99
C PHE A 119 1.62 -7.03 -3.42
N LEU A 120 0.51 -7.61 -3.88
CA LEU A 120 0.37 -8.13 -5.24
C LEU A 120 0.47 -7.01 -6.28
N GLY A 121 -0.16 -5.86 -6.06
CA GLY A 121 -0.07 -4.73 -6.98
C GLY A 121 1.33 -4.12 -7.08
N VAL A 122 2.02 -3.96 -5.95
CA VAL A 122 3.42 -3.52 -5.94
C VAL A 122 4.32 -4.56 -6.62
N GLY A 123 4.11 -5.86 -6.36
CA GLY A 123 4.85 -6.95 -6.99
C GLY A 123 4.68 -7.00 -8.50
N CYS A 124 3.44 -6.90 -8.99
CA CYS A 124 3.10 -6.91 -10.42
C CYS A 124 3.82 -5.78 -11.16
N ARG A 125 3.81 -4.58 -10.59
CA ARG A 125 4.51 -3.41 -11.12
C ARG A 125 6.03 -3.58 -11.11
N MET A 126 6.61 -4.16 -10.07
CA MET A 126 8.06 -4.40 -10.02
C MET A 126 8.53 -5.43 -11.05
N LEU A 127 7.66 -6.35 -11.46
CA LEU A 127 7.91 -7.29 -12.55
C LEU A 127 7.74 -6.65 -13.94
N GLY A 128 7.33 -5.37 -14.02
CA GLY A 128 7.10 -4.67 -15.29
C GLY A 128 5.85 -5.12 -16.03
N LEU A 129 4.90 -5.78 -15.34
CA LEU A 129 3.61 -6.17 -15.90
C LEU A 129 2.64 -4.99 -16.01
N ILE A 130 2.96 -3.87 -15.33
CA ILE A 130 2.23 -2.60 -15.25
C ILE A 130 3.27 -1.50 -15.03
#